data_AF-A0AAD5QDA8-F1
#
_entry.id   AF-A0AAD5QDA8-F1
#
_cell.length_a   1.000
_cell.length_b   1.000
_cell.length_c   1.000
_cell.angle_alpha   90.00
_cell.angle_beta   90.00
_cell.angle_gamma   90.00
#
_symmetry.space_group_name_H-M   'P 1'
#
loop_
_entity.id
_entity.type
_entity.pdbx_description
1 polymer ?
#
loop_
_entity_poly.entity_id
_entity_poly.type
_entity_poly.pdbx_seq_one_letter_code
_entity_poly.pdbx_strand_id
1 'polypeptide(L)'
;MNRRALARQAAGAKAAAPASDSDASGVENVSRKLEAQLAQGDFYGALQMYKTLFMRFLKGEPDAASQQKAVDLALDAALNLLRHDQNTAATEMSTLLVSVYTDHHWKVDDATKSRLRQIEEAFRGKPQFSADLAVVLKHAVKWSAAEGSRKRGDPELQLLLARAHHRAGDFQHAAKHFLHSEQPAEFAAVLFEWSKQGYPSEADLFVARAVLQLLSLENLRDANKVYEEYMVLSQKAGRSTDLPMYNFLKFLLLTLERDALPLFQMLQERYAASLNRDASLKSYMSAIGQRFYGLQPPRTGLSSLLEMFGGGM
;
A
#
# COMPACT_ATOMS: atom_id res chain seq x y z
N MET A 1 -22.04 5.63 7.10
CA MET A 1 -23.16 6.05 6.21
C MET A 1 -22.73 5.85 4.76
N ASN A 2 -23.51 5.08 4.01
CA ASN A 2 -23.14 4.49 2.73
C ASN A 2 -23.42 5.49 1.58
N ARG A 3 -22.44 5.81 0.71
CA ARG A 3 -22.58 6.80 -0.38
C ARG A 3 -23.68 6.47 -1.40
N ARG A 4 -24.12 5.20 -1.44
CA ARG A 4 -25.30 4.73 -2.19
C ARG A 4 -26.63 5.31 -1.69
N ALA A 5 -26.72 5.79 -0.44
CA ALA A 5 -27.96 6.35 0.11
C ALA A 5 -28.26 7.77 -0.42
N LEU A 6 -27.22 8.58 -0.66
CA LEU A 6 -27.37 9.92 -1.26
C LEU A 6 -27.81 9.86 -2.72
N ALA A 7 -27.37 8.83 -3.47
CA ALA A 7 -27.80 8.63 -4.86
C ALA A 7 -29.24 8.13 -4.99
N ARG A 8 -29.74 7.37 -3.99
CA ARG A 8 -31.12 6.80 -4.02
C ARG A 8 -32.20 7.81 -3.64
N GLN A 9 -31.89 8.86 -2.89
CA GLN A 9 -32.90 9.85 -2.46
C GLN A 9 -33.22 10.90 -3.55
N ALA A 10 -32.39 11.00 -4.60
CA ALA A 10 -32.60 11.91 -5.73
C ALA A 10 -33.30 11.26 -6.95
N ALA A 11 -33.45 9.93 -6.98
CA ALA A 11 -34.01 9.21 -8.11
C ALA A 11 -35.25 8.43 -7.68
N GLY A 12 -36.41 9.10 -7.75
CA GLY A 12 -37.71 8.43 -7.77
C GLY A 12 -37.74 7.39 -8.90
N ALA A 13 -38.08 6.15 -8.55
CA ALA A 13 -38.03 5.01 -9.44
C ALA A 13 -38.93 5.18 -10.67
N LYS A 14 -38.34 5.08 -11.87
CA LYS A 14 -39.01 4.64 -13.09
C LYS A 14 -38.01 3.85 -13.95
N ALA A 15 -38.48 2.72 -14.46
CA ALA A 15 -37.72 1.76 -15.24
C ALA A 15 -37.01 2.41 -16.44
N ALA A 16 -35.73 2.06 -16.66
CA ALA A 16 -34.87 2.64 -17.67
C ALA A 16 -35.19 2.08 -19.08
N ALA A 17 -35.46 2.98 -20.02
CA ALA A 17 -35.52 2.73 -21.46
C ALA A 17 -34.08 2.80 -22.06
N PRO A 18 -33.83 2.20 -23.23
CA PRO A 18 -32.49 2.21 -23.85
C PRO A 18 -32.04 3.64 -24.18
N ALA A 19 -30.73 3.88 -24.11
CA ALA A 19 -30.11 5.18 -24.33
C ALA A 19 -30.57 5.81 -25.67
N SER A 20 -31.07 7.05 -25.60
CA SER A 20 -31.61 7.81 -26.73
C SER A 20 -30.56 8.74 -27.36
N ASP A 21 -30.77 9.15 -28.61
CA ASP A 21 -29.90 10.10 -29.38
C ASP A 21 -29.56 11.41 -28.65
N SER A 22 -30.35 11.79 -27.63
CA SER A 22 -30.09 12.95 -26.78
C SER A 22 -28.85 12.79 -25.89
N ASP A 23 -28.50 11.57 -25.46
CA ASP A 23 -27.33 11.34 -24.61
C ASP A 23 -26.03 11.40 -25.43
N ALA A 24 -26.04 10.97 -26.70
CA ALA A 24 -24.90 11.07 -27.62
C ALA A 24 -24.55 12.53 -27.96
N SER A 25 -25.55 13.34 -28.33
CA SER A 25 -25.38 14.79 -28.54
C SER A 25 -24.96 15.53 -27.27
N GLY A 26 -25.38 15.03 -26.10
CA GLY A 26 -24.95 15.53 -24.80
C GLY A 26 -23.46 15.32 -24.53
N VAL A 27 -22.92 14.14 -24.83
CA VAL A 27 -21.49 13.81 -24.66
C VAL A 27 -20.62 14.66 -25.59
N GLU A 28 -21.02 14.82 -26.84
CA GLU A 28 -20.29 15.65 -27.82
C GLU A 28 -20.21 17.12 -27.37
N ASN A 29 -21.32 17.68 -26.88
CA ASN A 29 -21.36 19.05 -26.38
C ASN A 29 -20.45 19.29 -25.17
N VAL A 30 -20.37 18.34 -24.23
CA VAL A 30 -19.48 18.47 -23.07
C VAL A 30 -18.01 18.28 -23.48
N SER A 31 -17.73 17.39 -24.44
CA SER A 31 -16.38 17.19 -24.98
C SER A 31 -15.85 18.45 -25.66
N ARG A 32 -16.68 19.14 -26.46
CA ARG A 32 -16.30 20.41 -27.10
C ARG A 32 -16.02 21.52 -26.09
N LYS A 33 -16.77 21.58 -24.99
CA LYS A 33 -16.53 22.53 -23.89
C LYS A 33 -15.25 22.24 -23.13
N LEU A 34 -14.97 20.96 -22.89
CA LEU A 34 -13.73 20.51 -22.25
C LEU A 34 -12.50 20.96 -23.07
N GLU A 35 -12.51 20.72 -24.39
CA GLU A 35 -11.42 21.17 -25.27
C GLU A 35 -11.23 22.69 -25.21
N ALA A 36 -12.33 23.46 -25.20
CA ALA A 36 -12.27 24.91 -25.06
C ALA A 36 -11.67 25.36 -23.72
N GLN A 37 -12.02 24.72 -22.61
CA GLN A 37 -11.47 25.03 -21.29
C GLN A 37 -9.99 24.69 -21.18
N LEU A 38 -9.58 23.53 -21.71
CA LEU A 38 -8.16 23.15 -21.79
C LEU A 38 -7.36 24.15 -22.63
N ALA A 39 -7.89 24.59 -23.77
CA ALA A 39 -7.26 25.60 -24.62
C ALA A 39 -7.13 26.96 -23.92
N GLN A 40 -8.06 27.30 -23.02
CA GLN A 40 -8.03 28.53 -22.22
C GLN A 40 -7.18 28.43 -20.95
N GLY A 41 -6.67 27.23 -20.61
CA GLY A 41 -5.95 26.98 -19.36
C GLY A 41 -6.84 26.97 -18.11
N ASP A 42 -8.17 26.90 -18.27
CA ASP A 42 -9.12 26.74 -17.16
C ASP A 42 -9.19 25.27 -16.74
N PHE A 43 -8.15 24.82 -16.01
CA PHE A 43 -8.04 23.44 -15.57
C PHE A 43 -9.09 23.06 -14.51
N TYR A 44 -9.57 24.03 -13.74
CA TYR A 44 -10.67 23.80 -12.80
C TYR A 44 -11.97 23.49 -13.54
N GLY A 45 -12.31 24.32 -14.53
CA GLY A 45 -13.45 24.07 -15.41
C GLY A 45 -13.32 22.74 -16.14
N ALA A 46 -12.14 22.47 -16.70
CA ALA A 46 -11.86 21.21 -17.40
C ALA A 46 -12.06 19.99 -16.49
N LEU A 47 -11.59 20.04 -15.23
CA LEU A 47 -11.83 18.98 -14.24
C LEU A 47 -13.34 18.74 -14.01
N GLN A 48 -14.14 19.79 -13.91
CA GLN A 48 -15.60 19.61 -13.76
C GLN A 48 -16.24 18.98 -15.01
N MET A 49 -15.76 19.32 -16.21
CA MET A 49 -16.25 18.70 -17.44
C MET A 49 -15.84 17.23 -17.55
N TYR A 50 -14.58 16.90 -17.21
CA TYR A 50 -14.12 15.51 -17.11
C TYR A 50 -15.00 14.69 -16.17
N LYS A 51 -15.25 15.19 -14.95
CA LYS A 51 -16.12 14.52 -13.97
C LYS A 51 -17.55 14.37 -14.47
N THR A 52 -18.08 15.38 -15.15
CA THR A 52 -19.43 15.32 -15.72
C THR A 52 -19.54 14.23 -16.80
N LEU A 53 -18.56 14.15 -17.71
CA LEU A 53 -18.49 13.08 -18.72
C LEU A 53 -18.34 11.71 -18.08
N PHE A 54 -17.44 11.58 -17.11
CA PHE A 54 -17.22 10.34 -16.37
C PHE A 54 -18.52 9.82 -15.72
N MET A 55 -19.26 10.70 -15.03
CA MET A 55 -20.54 10.32 -14.42
C MET A 55 -21.62 9.97 -15.44
N ARG A 56 -21.60 10.58 -16.62
CA ARG A 56 -22.52 10.23 -17.72
C ARG A 56 -22.25 8.84 -18.27
N PHE A 57 -20.99 8.45 -18.42
CA PHE A 57 -20.65 7.09 -18.84
C PHE A 57 -21.04 6.03 -17.81
N LEU A 58 -21.10 6.38 -16.52
CA LEU A 58 -21.52 5.46 -15.46
C LEU A 58 -23.00 5.60 -15.05
N LYS A 59 -23.81 6.32 -15.85
CA LYS A 59 -25.22 6.55 -15.54
C LYS A 59 -26.03 5.25 -15.70
N GLY A 60 -26.91 4.97 -14.72
CA GLY A 60 -27.77 3.79 -14.74
C GLY A 60 -27.02 2.52 -14.33
N GLU A 61 -27.21 1.42 -15.06
CA GLU A 61 -26.41 0.20 -14.94
C GLU A 61 -25.41 0.16 -16.10
N PRO A 62 -24.16 0.62 -15.90
CA PRO A 62 -23.20 0.71 -16.99
C PRO A 62 -22.71 -0.67 -17.40
N ASP A 63 -22.78 -0.95 -18.70
CA ASP A 63 -22.18 -2.13 -19.30
C ASP A 63 -20.64 -2.03 -19.31
N ALA A 64 -19.97 -3.14 -19.68
CA ALA A 64 -18.51 -3.20 -19.72
C ALA A 64 -17.90 -2.13 -20.64
N ALA A 65 -18.55 -1.81 -21.76
CA ALA A 65 -18.08 -0.79 -22.70
C ALA A 65 -18.14 0.62 -22.09
N SER A 66 -19.20 0.94 -21.36
CA SER A 66 -19.36 2.24 -20.71
C SER A 66 -18.41 2.40 -19.52
N GLN A 67 -18.21 1.33 -18.74
CA GLN A 67 -17.17 1.29 -17.70
C GLN A 67 -15.77 1.52 -18.29
N GLN A 68 -15.45 0.87 -19.41
CA GLN A 68 -14.17 1.03 -20.11
C GLN A 68 -13.97 2.48 -20.59
N LYS A 69 -14.99 3.09 -21.21
CA LYS A 69 -14.96 4.51 -21.60
C LYS A 69 -14.72 5.45 -20.41
N ALA A 70 -15.34 5.19 -19.27
CA ALA A 70 -15.13 5.98 -18.06
C ALA A 70 -13.69 5.86 -17.52
N VAL A 71 -13.13 4.65 -17.53
CA VAL A 71 -11.74 4.38 -17.12
C VAL A 71 -10.76 5.07 -18.05
N ASP A 72 -10.94 4.95 -19.37
CA ASP A 72 -10.03 5.55 -20.35
C ASP A 72 -10.10 7.08 -20.29
N LEU A 73 -11.30 7.66 -20.18
CA LEU A 73 -11.47 9.10 -19.95
C LEU A 73 -10.76 9.57 -18.69
N ALA A 74 -10.88 8.83 -17.58
CA ALA A 74 -10.26 9.20 -16.32
C ALA A 74 -8.72 9.10 -16.37
N LEU A 75 -8.18 8.10 -17.08
CA LEU A 75 -6.75 7.98 -17.33
C LEU A 75 -6.24 9.15 -18.16
N ASP A 76 -6.87 9.42 -19.30
CA ASP A 76 -6.48 10.51 -20.20
C ASP A 76 -6.55 11.86 -19.50
N ALA A 77 -7.60 12.09 -18.71
CA ALA A 77 -7.75 13.29 -17.89
C ALA A 77 -6.60 13.43 -16.88
N ALA A 78 -6.29 12.36 -16.13
CA ALA A 78 -5.21 12.38 -15.14
C ALA A 78 -3.85 12.68 -15.77
N LEU A 79 -3.53 12.01 -16.89
CA LEU A 79 -2.28 12.23 -17.61
C LEU A 79 -2.19 13.64 -18.20
N ASN A 80 -3.28 14.15 -18.76
CA ASN A 80 -3.33 15.51 -19.30
C ASN A 80 -3.13 16.56 -18.18
N LEU A 81 -3.90 16.45 -17.09
CA LEU A 81 -3.81 17.38 -15.95
C LEU A 81 -2.42 17.38 -15.32
N LEU A 82 -1.74 16.22 -15.22
CA LEU A 82 -0.36 16.15 -14.74
C LEU A 82 0.63 16.87 -15.63
N ARG A 83 0.47 16.83 -16.97
CA ARG A 83 1.36 17.58 -17.88
C ARG A 83 1.31 19.08 -17.63
N HIS A 84 0.21 19.59 -17.06
CA HIS A 84 0.01 20.99 -16.68
C HIS A 84 0.18 21.26 -15.19
N ASP A 85 0.85 20.36 -14.46
CA ASP A 85 1.12 20.47 -13.01
C ASP A 85 -0.13 20.57 -12.12
N GLN A 86 -1.28 20.09 -12.62
CA GLN A 86 -2.54 20.04 -11.87
C GLN A 86 -2.65 18.73 -11.06
N ASN A 87 -1.71 18.50 -10.15
CA ASN A 87 -1.56 17.28 -9.36
C ASN A 87 -2.84 16.89 -8.58
N THR A 88 -3.50 17.83 -7.91
CA THR A 88 -4.72 17.56 -7.13
C THR A 88 -5.85 17.09 -8.04
N ALA A 89 -6.03 17.74 -9.19
CA ALA A 89 -7.05 17.39 -10.18
C ALA A 89 -6.76 16.02 -10.81
N ALA A 90 -5.50 15.75 -11.14
CA ALA A 90 -5.09 14.46 -11.67
C ALA A 90 -5.26 13.31 -10.66
N THR A 91 -5.00 13.58 -9.39
CA THR A 91 -5.21 12.64 -8.28
C THR A 91 -6.68 12.29 -8.12
N GLU A 92 -7.56 13.28 -8.24
CA GLU A 92 -9.00 13.06 -8.22
C GLU A 92 -9.46 12.17 -9.37
N MET A 93 -9.04 12.47 -10.61
CA MET A 93 -9.38 11.64 -11.78
C MET A 93 -8.80 10.21 -11.69
N SER A 94 -7.56 10.08 -11.22
CA SER A 94 -6.92 8.77 -10.99
C SER A 94 -7.65 7.95 -9.93
N THR A 95 -8.15 8.61 -8.88
CA THR A 95 -8.93 7.95 -7.83
C THR A 95 -10.30 7.51 -8.34
N LEU A 96 -10.94 8.32 -9.20
CA LEU A 96 -12.19 7.94 -9.87
C LEU A 96 -12.00 6.71 -10.76
N LEU A 97 -10.89 6.63 -11.50
CA LEU A 97 -10.54 5.43 -12.28
C LEU A 97 -10.51 4.18 -11.38
N VAL A 98 -9.80 4.23 -10.25
CA VAL A 98 -9.72 3.09 -9.32
C VAL A 98 -11.07 2.77 -8.67
N SER A 99 -11.94 3.76 -8.48
CA SER A 99 -13.30 3.50 -7.98
C SER A 99 -14.13 2.68 -8.95
N VAL A 100 -13.96 2.83 -10.28
CA VAL A 100 -14.64 1.96 -11.25
C VAL A 100 -14.20 0.50 -11.04
N TYR A 101 -12.90 0.28 -10.84
CA TYR A 101 -12.39 -1.08 -10.60
C TYR A 101 -12.98 -1.71 -9.35
N THR A 102 -13.16 -0.91 -8.30
CA THR A 102 -13.71 -1.36 -7.02
C THR A 102 -15.21 -1.61 -7.11
N ASP A 103 -15.96 -0.65 -7.67
CA ASP A 103 -17.43 -0.68 -7.67
C ASP A 103 -17.99 -1.72 -8.65
N HIS A 104 -17.23 -2.07 -9.69
CA HIS A 104 -17.60 -3.05 -10.70
C HIS A 104 -16.76 -4.34 -10.64
N HIS A 105 -16.01 -4.57 -9.56
CA HIS A 105 -15.27 -5.82 -9.31
C HIS A 105 -14.33 -6.23 -10.46
N TRP A 106 -13.58 -5.27 -11.00
CA TRP A 106 -12.61 -5.57 -12.03
C TRP A 106 -11.47 -6.41 -11.44
N LYS A 107 -11.06 -7.42 -12.21
CA LYS A 107 -9.98 -8.33 -11.84
C LYS A 107 -8.66 -7.58 -11.72
N VAL A 108 -7.84 -7.96 -10.73
CA VAL A 108 -6.44 -7.55 -10.65
C VAL A 108 -5.63 -8.33 -11.70
N ASP A 109 -5.29 -7.66 -12.79
CA ASP A 109 -4.56 -8.23 -13.93
C ASP A 109 -3.56 -7.23 -14.52
N ASP A 110 -2.82 -7.64 -15.56
CA ASP A 110 -1.81 -6.78 -16.17
C ASP A 110 -2.41 -5.54 -16.82
N ALA A 111 -3.62 -5.63 -17.40
CA ALA A 111 -4.26 -4.51 -18.09
C ALA A 111 -4.67 -3.40 -17.11
N THR A 112 -5.26 -3.76 -15.98
CA THR A 112 -5.61 -2.81 -14.89
C THR A 112 -4.36 -2.23 -14.23
N LYS A 113 -3.36 -3.07 -13.94
CA LYS A 113 -2.08 -2.60 -13.38
C LYS A 113 -1.30 -1.71 -14.34
N SER A 114 -1.33 -1.97 -15.65
CA SER A 114 -0.65 -1.15 -16.65
C SER A 114 -1.15 0.29 -16.66
N ARG A 115 -2.44 0.55 -16.42
CA ARG A 115 -2.97 1.93 -16.33
C ARG A 115 -2.45 2.64 -15.07
N LEU A 116 -2.33 1.91 -13.96
CA LEU A 116 -1.74 2.44 -12.72
C LEU A 116 -0.25 2.73 -12.88
N ARG A 117 0.50 1.91 -13.63
CA ARG A 117 1.90 2.21 -13.99
C ARG A 117 2.03 3.49 -14.81
N GLN A 118 1.12 3.71 -15.76
CA GLN A 118 1.14 4.95 -16.56
C GLN A 118 0.94 6.19 -15.68
N ILE A 119 0.02 6.12 -14.72
CA ILE A 119 -0.18 7.17 -13.73
C ILE A 119 1.10 7.34 -12.88
N GLU A 120 1.65 6.27 -12.32
CA GLU A 120 2.88 6.36 -11.51
C GLU A 120 4.06 6.95 -12.28
N GLU A 121 4.27 6.54 -13.55
CA GLU A 121 5.33 7.08 -14.40
C GLU A 121 5.15 8.58 -14.64
N ALA A 122 3.91 9.03 -14.88
CA ALA A 122 3.61 10.46 -15.04
C ALA A 122 3.91 11.28 -13.78
N PHE A 123 3.66 10.72 -12.59
CA PHE A 123 4.04 11.33 -11.31
C PHE A 123 5.54 11.23 -11.02
N ARG A 124 6.23 10.19 -11.50
CA ARG A 124 7.65 9.95 -11.22
C ARG A 124 8.54 11.09 -11.67
N GLY A 125 8.22 11.73 -12.81
CA GLY A 125 8.91 12.93 -13.30
C GLY A 125 8.73 14.18 -12.44
N LYS A 126 7.87 14.13 -11.40
CA LYS A 126 7.50 15.26 -10.54
C LYS A 126 7.53 14.85 -9.06
N PRO A 127 8.72 14.64 -8.47
CA PRO A 127 8.88 14.10 -7.11
C PRO A 127 8.12 14.87 -6.02
N GLN A 128 7.90 16.18 -6.19
CA GLN A 128 7.13 17.02 -5.29
C GLN A 128 5.66 16.60 -5.15
N PHE A 129 5.12 15.80 -6.08
CA PHE A 129 3.75 15.27 -6.07
C PHE A 129 3.65 13.82 -5.57
N SER A 130 4.72 13.28 -4.99
CA SER A 130 4.75 11.88 -4.54
C SER A 130 3.71 11.57 -3.45
N ALA A 131 3.35 12.55 -2.62
CA ALA A 131 2.30 12.42 -1.62
C ALA A 131 0.91 12.25 -2.27
N ASP A 132 0.65 12.98 -3.36
CA ASP A 132 -0.60 12.87 -4.12
C ASP A 132 -0.71 11.51 -4.82
N LEU A 133 0.39 11.04 -5.43
CA LEU A 133 0.47 9.70 -5.99
C LEU A 133 0.18 8.62 -4.93
N ALA A 134 0.70 8.78 -3.70
CA ALA A 134 0.45 7.83 -2.62
C ALA A 134 -1.05 7.72 -2.27
N VAL A 135 -1.82 8.80 -2.42
CA VAL A 135 -3.29 8.75 -2.25
C VAL A 135 -3.92 7.81 -3.28
N VAL A 136 -3.58 7.97 -4.56
CA VAL A 136 -4.10 7.10 -5.65
C VAL A 136 -3.72 5.64 -5.39
N LEU A 137 -2.44 5.39 -5.11
CA LEU A 137 -1.92 4.03 -4.94
C LEU A 137 -2.48 3.36 -3.68
N LYS A 138 -2.83 4.11 -2.63
CA LYS A 138 -3.55 3.57 -1.47
C LYS A 138 -4.93 3.04 -1.85
N HIS A 139 -5.65 3.73 -2.73
CA HIS A 139 -6.90 3.22 -3.30
C HIS A 139 -6.66 1.96 -4.13
N ALA A 140 -5.60 1.95 -4.95
CA ALA A 140 -5.25 0.79 -5.77
C ALA A 140 -4.87 -0.45 -4.93
N VAL A 141 -4.08 -0.30 -3.88
CA VAL A 141 -3.75 -1.38 -2.94
C VAL A 141 -5.02 -1.90 -2.27
N LYS A 142 -5.93 -1.03 -1.84
CA LYS A 142 -7.21 -1.44 -1.24
C LYS A 142 -8.08 -2.23 -2.22
N TRP A 143 -8.22 -1.75 -3.45
CA TRP A 143 -8.93 -2.47 -4.51
C TRP A 143 -8.31 -3.85 -4.75
N SER A 144 -6.99 -3.91 -4.92
CA SER A 144 -6.30 -5.19 -5.19
C SER A 144 -6.35 -6.17 -4.02
N ALA A 145 -6.51 -5.68 -2.78
CA ALA A 145 -6.71 -6.53 -1.61
C ALA A 145 -8.13 -7.14 -1.56
N ALA A 146 -9.12 -6.45 -2.15
CA ALA A 146 -10.50 -6.91 -2.22
C ALA A 146 -10.73 -7.86 -3.40
N GLU A 147 -10.20 -7.52 -4.57
CA GLU A 147 -10.46 -8.24 -5.84
C GLU A 147 -9.32 -9.18 -6.27
N GLY A 148 -8.19 -9.17 -5.56
CA GLY A 148 -7.01 -9.97 -5.86
C GLY A 148 -6.80 -11.18 -4.95
N SER A 149 -5.74 -11.94 -5.19
CA SER A 149 -5.41 -13.16 -4.43
C SER A 149 -4.70 -12.89 -3.10
N ARG A 150 -4.18 -11.67 -2.89
CA ARG A 150 -3.37 -11.31 -1.72
C ARG A 150 -4.19 -10.43 -0.77
N LYS A 151 -4.40 -10.90 0.47
CA LYS A 151 -5.18 -10.19 1.51
C LYS A 151 -4.65 -8.79 1.87
N ARG A 152 -3.37 -8.52 1.58
CA ARG A 152 -2.73 -7.22 1.82
C ARG A 152 -2.58 -6.40 0.53
N GLY A 153 -3.15 -6.82 -0.60
CA GLY A 153 -2.99 -6.17 -1.89
C GLY A 153 -1.87 -6.78 -2.74
N ASP A 154 -1.89 -6.45 -4.03
CA ASP A 154 -0.93 -6.94 -5.01
C ASP A 154 0.50 -6.43 -4.69
N PRO A 155 1.55 -7.28 -4.75
CA PRO A 155 2.91 -6.90 -4.40
C PRO A 155 3.49 -5.76 -5.24
N GLU A 156 3.14 -5.67 -6.52
CA GLU A 156 3.60 -4.60 -7.40
C GLU A 156 2.99 -3.27 -6.98
N LEU A 157 1.68 -3.25 -6.68
CA LEU A 157 1.01 -2.04 -6.21
C LEU A 157 1.50 -1.60 -4.82
N GLN A 158 1.82 -2.57 -3.95
CA GLN A 158 2.46 -2.32 -2.67
C GLN A 158 3.85 -1.68 -2.85
N LEU A 159 4.64 -2.18 -3.80
CA LEU A 159 5.94 -1.60 -4.15
C LEU A 159 5.81 -0.16 -4.66
N LEU A 160 4.88 0.10 -5.59
CA LEU A 160 4.66 1.46 -6.11
C LEU A 160 4.27 2.42 -4.98
N LEU A 161 3.39 2.00 -4.07
CA LEU A 161 2.98 2.81 -2.92
C LEU A 161 4.13 3.05 -1.95
N ALA A 162 4.95 2.03 -1.69
CA ALA A 162 6.13 2.15 -0.85
C ALA A 162 7.11 3.19 -1.41
N ARG A 163 7.38 3.14 -2.72
CA ARG A 163 8.22 4.11 -3.43
C ARG A 163 7.64 5.52 -3.39
N ALA A 164 6.33 5.68 -3.55
CA ALA A 164 5.68 6.98 -3.46
C ALA A 164 5.86 7.60 -2.07
N HIS A 165 5.64 6.83 -1.00
CA HIS A 165 5.90 7.28 0.37
C HIS A 165 7.38 7.60 0.61
N HIS A 166 8.30 6.76 0.13
CA HIS A 166 9.73 7.00 0.27
C HIS A 166 10.17 8.30 -0.41
N ARG A 167 9.75 8.54 -1.66
CA ARG A 167 10.03 9.80 -2.38
C ARG A 167 9.41 11.02 -1.69
N ALA A 168 8.29 10.86 -0.99
CA ALA A 168 7.67 11.89 -0.18
C ALA A 168 8.37 12.12 1.18
N GLY A 169 9.42 11.34 1.51
CA GLY A 169 10.12 11.39 2.80
C GLY A 169 9.42 10.67 3.95
N ASP A 170 8.31 9.96 3.67
CA ASP A 170 7.53 9.22 4.65
C ASP A 170 8.02 7.76 4.79
N PHE A 171 9.20 7.61 5.38
CA PHE A 171 9.82 6.30 5.56
C PHE A 171 8.99 5.33 6.40
N GLN A 172 8.22 5.84 7.35
CA GLN A 172 7.38 5.02 8.23
C GLN A 172 6.29 4.30 7.44
N HIS A 173 5.58 5.00 6.55
CA HIS A 173 4.60 4.37 5.68
C HIS A 173 5.27 3.55 4.57
N ALA A 174 6.37 4.04 4.00
CA ALA A 174 7.13 3.29 2.99
C ALA A 174 7.52 1.89 3.51
N ALA A 175 8.11 1.80 4.71
CA ALA A 175 8.53 0.55 5.30
C ALA A 175 7.36 -0.44 5.49
N LYS A 176 6.18 0.03 5.92
CA LYS A 176 4.98 -0.82 6.09
C LYS A 176 4.55 -1.45 4.76
N HIS A 177 4.67 -0.71 3.66
CA HIS A 177 4.29 -1.20 2.33
C HIS A 177 5.37 -2.10 1.72
N PHE A 178 6.66 -1.82 1.97
CA PHE A 178 7.76 -2.69 1.56
C PHE A 178 7.65 -4.12 2.12
N LEU A 179 7.12 -4.30 3.35
CA LEU A 179 6.85 -5.62 3.94
C LEU A 179 5.99 -6.55 3.06
N HIS A 180 5.22 -5.98 2.14
CA HIS A 180 4.30 -6.70 1.25
C HIS A 180 4.66 -6.58 -0.23
N SER A 181 5.82 -5.99 -0.55
CA SER A 181 6.23 -5.66 -1.92
C SER A 181 7.02 -6.75 -2.65
N GLU A 182 7.50 -7.77 -1.93
CA GLU A 182 8.41 -8.81 -2.44
C GLU A 182 9.71 -8.25 -3.07
N GLN A 183 10.17 -7.06 -2.64
CA GLN A 183 11.44 -6.43 -3.05
C GLN A 183 12.41 -6.25 -1.86
N PRO A 184 12.99 -7.33 -1.33
CA PRO A 184 13.81 -7.26 -0.11
C PRO A 184 15.09 -6.41 -0.27
N ALA A 185 15.74 -6.43 -1.43
CA ALA A 185 16.97 -5.65 -1.65
C ALA A 185 16.70 -4.14 -1.64
N GLU A 186 15.63 -3.69 -2.29
CA GLU A 186 15.22 -2.29 -2.26
C GLU A 186 14.76 -1.88 -0.86
N PHE A 187 14.03 -2.76 -0.16
CA PHE A 187 13.64 -2.48 1.22
C PHE A 187 14.85 -2.28 2.14
N ALA A 188 15.89 -3.13 2.02
CA ALA A 188 17.14 -2.96 2.76
C ALA A 188 17.82 -1.62 2.46
N ALA A 189 17.84 -1.19 1.20
CA ALA A 189 18.39 0.11 0.81
C ALA A 189 17.62 1.29 1.44
N VAL A 190 16.28 1.23 1.45
CA VAL A 190 15.43 2.26 2.07
C VAL A 190 15.62 2.30 3.59
N LEU A 191 15.70 1.14 4.25
CA LEU A 191 15.99 1.07 5.69
C LEU A 191 17.38 1.63 6.00
N PHE A 192 18.36 1.35 5.15
CA PHE A 192 19.72 1.84 5.32
C PHE A 192 19.78 3.36 5.16
N GLU A 193 19.09 3.92 4.16
CA GLU A 193 18.91 5.36 4.01
C GLU A 193 18.23 5.97 5.24
N TRP A 194 17.11 5.40 5.67
CA TRP A 194 16.36 5.89 6.83
C TRP A 194 17.22 5.88 8.11
N SER A 195 18.04 4.85 8.31
CA SER A 195 18.93 4.76 9.46
C SER A 195 19.97 5.88 9.55
N LYS A 196 20.28 6.58 8.44
CA LYS A 196 21.18 7.74 8.46
C LYS A 196 20.53 8.98 9.10
N GLN A 197 19.21 9.02 9.19
CA GLN A 197 18.45 10.10 9.82
C GLN A 197 18.18 9.83 11.31
N GLY A 198 18.40 8.60 11.77
CA GLY A 198 18.28 8.21 13.17
C GLY A 198 19.57 8.39 13.97
N TYR A 199 19.53 8.10 15.26
CA TYR A 199 20.73 8.10 16.09
C TYR A 199 21.68 6.96 15.67
N PRO A 200 23.01 7.17 15.66
CA PRO A 200 23.96 6.11 15.33
C PRO A 200 23.82 4.85 16.19
N SER A 201 23.44 5.04 17.46
CA SER A 201 23.18 3.96 18.43
C SER A 201 21.89 3.18 18.14
N GLU A 202 21.07 3.57 17.16
CA GLU A 202 19.83 2.90 16.78
C GLU A 202 19.90 2.29 15.38
N ALA A 203 21.02 2.44 14.67
CA ALA A 203 21.14 2.00 13.27
C ALA A 203 20.77 0.52 13.09
N ASP A 204 21.16 -0.33 14.04
CA ASP A 204 20.86 -1.76 14.05
C ASP A 204 19.37 -2.09 14.30
N LEU A 205 18.62 -1.18 14.95
CA LEU A 205 17.20 -1.35 15.20
C LEU A 205 16.35 -1.20 13.94
N PHE A 206 16.80 -0.47 12.91
CA PHE A 206 16.06 -0.32 11.66
C PHE A 206 15.89 -1.66 10.94
N VAL A 207 17.00 -2.39 10.75
CA VAL A 207 16.95 -3.73 10.15
C VAL A 207 16.30 -4.74 11.11
N ALA A 208 16.53 -4.63 12.42
CA ALA A 208 15.91 -5.54 13.39
C ALA A 208 14.38 -5.51 13.34
N ARG A 209 13.79 -4.31 13.32
CA ARG A 209 12.33 -4.15 13.18
C ARG A 209 11.82 -4.80 11.89
N ALA A 210 12.46 -4.50 10.76
CA ALA A 210 12.03 -5.01 9.47
C ALA A 210 12.13 -6.54 9.37
N VAL A 211 13.25 -7.12 9.80
CA VAL A 211 13.45 -8.58 9.83
C VAL A 211 12.42 -9.24 10.72
N LEU A 212 12.22 -8.75 11.94
CA LEU A 212 11.25 -9.33 12.88
C LEU A 212 9.80 -9.16 12.42
N GLN A 213 9.47 -8.07 11.74
CA GLN A 213 8.17 -7.89 11.09
C GLN A 213 7.94 -8.88 9.95
N LEU A 214 8.93 -9.10 9.07
CA LEU A 214 8.85 -10.10 8.00
C LEU A 214 8.71 -11.52 8.55
N LEU A 215 9.45 -11.86 9.60
CA LEU A 215 9.30 -13.14 10.30
C LEU A 215 7.92 -13.27 10.95
N SER A 216 7.37 -12.20 11.54
CA SER A 216 6.00 -12.19 12.07
C SER A 216 4.92 -12.37 10.97
N LEU A 217 5.30 -12.26 9.69
CA LEU A 217 4.46 -12.52 8.52
C LEU A 217 4.80 -13.87 7.85
N GLU A 218 5.58 -14.73 8.51
CA GLU A 218 6.09 -16.02 7.97
C GLU A 218 6.91 -15.86 6.68
N ASN A 219 7.45 -14.67 6.42
CA ASN A 219 8.26 -14.39 5.25
C ASN A 219 9.76 -14.52 5.57
N LEU A 220 10.19 -15.77 5.83
CA LEU A 220 11.59 -16.08 6.14
C LEU A 220 12.55 -15.77 4.97
N ARG A 221 12.08 -15.95 3.72
CA ARG A 221 12.86 -15.65 2.51
C ARG A 221 13.29 -14.19 2.47
N ASP A 222 12.33 -13.27 2.55
CA ASP A 222 12.64 -11.83 2.43
C ASP A 222 13.33 -11.32 3.70
N ALA A 223 13.02 -11.88 4.88
CA ALA A 223 13.72 -11.55 6.12
C ALA A 223 15.24 -11.81 6.02
N ASN A 224 15.63 -12.98 5.51
CA ASN A 224 17.03 -13.30 5.24
C ASN A 224 17.64 -12.32 4.25
N LYS A 225 16.97 -12.09 3.11
CA LYS A 225 17.51 -11.24 2.06
C LYS A 225 17.65 -9.77 2.48
N VAL A 226 16.69 -9.23 3.22
CA VAL A 226 16.78 -7.87 3.80
C VAL A 226 17.97 -7.77 4.74
N TYR A 227 18.16 -8.76 5.63
CA TYR A 227 19.29 -8.79 6.55
C TYR A 227 20.63 -8.80 5.78
N GLU A 228 20.80 -9.72 4.83
CA GLU A 228 22.02 -9.83 4.03
C GLU A 228 22.39 -8.52 3.32
N GLU A 229 21.44 -7.94 2.58
CA GLU A 229 21.66 -6.71 1.82
C GLU A 229 21.98 -5.51 2.74
N TYR A 230 21.29 -5.42 3.88
CA TYR A 230 21.55 -4.37 4.86
C TYR A 230 22.95 -4.49 5.48
N MET A 231 23.41 -5.71 5.75
CA MET A 231 24.76 -5.97 6.27
C MET A 231 25.83 -5.58 5.24
N VAL A 232 25.63 -5.90 3.97
CA VAL A 232 26.52 -5.48 2.87
C VAL A 232 26.60 -3.95 2.77
N LEU A 233 25.46 -3.26 2.85
CA LEU A 233 25.42 -1.79 2.83
C LEU A 233 26.14 -1.19 4.05
N SER A 234 25.95 -1.78 5.23
CA SER A 234 26.60 -1.35 6.47
C SER A 234 28.11 -1.50 6.40
N GLN A 235 28.61 -2.64 5.89
CA GLN A 235 30.04 -2.87 5.70
C GLN A 235 30.65 -1.90 4.70
N LYS A 236 30.00 -1.67 3.55
CA LYS A 236 30.45 -0.71 2.53
C LYS A 236 30.53 0.72 3.07
N ALA A 237 29.67 1.07 4.02
CA ALA A 237 29.67 2.36 4.68
C ALA A 237 30.61 2.46 5.89
N GLY A 238 31.42 1.42 6.17
CA GLY A 238 32.35 1.40 7.30
C GLY A 238 31.69 1.34 8.68
N ARG A 239 30.41 0.93 8.77
CA ARG A 239 29.72 0.75 10.06
C ARG A 239 30.17 -0.56 10.70
N SER A 240 30.25 -0.58 12.03
CA SER A 240 30.49 -1.83 12.76
C SER A 240 29.36 -2.82 12.47
N THR A 241 29.74 -4.01 12.02
CA THR A 241 28.84 -5.15 11.83
C THR A 241 28.90 -6.13 13.00
N ASP A 242 29.78 -5.90 13.97
CA ASP A 242 29.89 -6.70 15.18
C ASP A 242 29.07 -6.05 16.31
N LEU A 243 27.75 -6.11 16.15
CA LEU A 243 26.80 -5.62 17.14
C LEU A 243 25.96 -6.79 17.67
N PRO A 244 25.66 -6.83 18.98
CA PRO A 244 24.83 -7.87 19.56
C PRO A 244 23.48 -8.06 18.83
N MET A 245 22.84 -6.97 18.38
CA MET A 245 21.59 -7.08 17.63
C MET A 245 21.77 -7.76 16.26
N TYR A 246 22.85 -7.47 15.53
CA TYR A 246 23.12 -8.14 14.25
C TYR A 246 23.43 -9.63 14.43
N ASN A 247 24.17 -9.98 15.49
CA ASN A 247 24.45 -11.36 15.84
C ASN A 247 23.16 -12.10 16.22
N PHE A 248 22.28 -11.45 17.00
CA PHE A 248 20.95 -11.97 17.33
C PHE A 248 20.13 -12.27 16.06
N LEU A 249 20.00 -11.31 15.14
CA LEU A 249 19.22 -11.50 13.91
C LEU A 249 19.79 -12.65 13.06
N LYS A 250 21.12 -12.73 12.89
CA LYS A 250 21.78 -13.82 12.18
C LYS A 250 21.42 -15.18 12.77
N PHE A 251 21.56 -15.33 14.09
CA PHE A 251 21.28 -16.60 14.74
C PHE A 251 19.79 -16.93 14.76
N LEU A 252 18.92 -15.93 14.92
CA LEU A 252 17.48 -16.12 14.84
C LEU A 252 17.07 -16.64 13.46
N LEU A 253 17.55 -16.01 12.38
CA LEU A 253 17.27 -16.42 11.01
C LEU A 253 17.69 -17.88 10.76
N LEU A 254 18.91 -18.27 11.15
CA LEU A 254 19.40 -19.65 11.07
C LEU A 254 18.60 -20.64 11.94
N THR A 255 18.09 -20.17 13.07
CA THR A 255 17.29 -20.98 14.00
C THR A 255 15.92 -21.31 13.40
N LEU A 256 15.30 -20.36 12.70
CA LEU A 256 13.96 -20.52 12.11
C LEU A 256 13.93 -21.39 10.84
N GLU A 257 15.09 -21.80 10.32
CA GLU A 257 15.18 -22.77 9.21
C GLU A 257 14.88 -24.22 9.63
N ARG A 258 14.79 -24.48 10.94
CA ARG A 258 14.67 -25.81 11.52
C ARG A 258 13.78 -25.78 12.76
N ASP A 259 13.25 -26.93 13.16
CA ASP A 259 12.52 -27.03 14.43
C ASP A 259 13.49 -27.00 15.61
N ALA A 260 13.78 -25.79 16.13
CA ALA A 260 14.74 -25.56 17.20
C ALA A 260 14.21 -24.60 18.27
N LEU A 261 13.02 -24.89 18.82
CA LEU A 261 12.42 -24.11 19.90
C LEU A 261 13.36 -23.84 21.10
N PRO A 262 14.15 -24.80 21.61
CA PRO A 262 15.09 -24.52 22.71
C PRO A 262 16.14 -23.46 22.36
N LEU A 263 16.61 -23.45 21.10
CA LEU A 263 17.57 -22.45 20.63
C LEU A 263 16.89 -21.07 20.50
N PHE A 264 15.65 -21.03 20.01
CA PHE A 264 14.87 -19.79 19.94
C PHE A 264 14.65 -19.16 21.33
N GLN A 265 14.36 -19.96 22.36
CA GLN A 265 14.23 -19.49 23.74
C GLN A 265 15.56 -19.00 24.29
N MET A 266 16.64 -19.77 24.10
CA MET A 266 17.98 -19.37 24.50
C MET A 266 18.40 -18.02 23.88
N LEU A 267 18.12 -17.80 22.60
CA LEU A 267 18.43 -16.52 21.94
C LEU A 267 17.69 -15.34 22.57
N GLN A 268 16.42 -15.51 22.93
CA GLN A 268 15.64 -14.46 23.61
C GLN A 268 16.26 -14.07 24.96
N GLU A 269 16.69 -15.06 25.75
CA GLU A 269 17.31 -14.83 27.05
C GLU A 269 18.69 -14.17 26.90
N ARG A 270 19.54 -14.72 26.03
CA ARG A 270 20.92 -14.25 25.84
C ARG A 270 20.99 -12.84 25.26
N TYR A 271 20.05 -12.47 24.40
CA TYR A 271 20.00 -11.16 23.78
C TYR A 271 18.92 -10.24 24.39
N ALA A 272 18.41 -10.55 25.58
CA ALA A 272 17.36 -9.77 26.25
C ALA A 272 17.72 -8.27 26.35
N ALA A 273 18.97 -7.93 26.67
CA ALA A 273 19.43 -6.54 26.72
C ALA A 273 19.31 -5.82 25.37
N SER A 274 19.56 -6.52 24.26
CA SER A 274 19.40 -5.97 22.91
C SER A 274 17.92 -5.83 22.54
N LEU A 275 17.11 -6.84 22.84
CA LEU A 275 15.66 -6.86 22.59
C LEU A 275 14.91 -5.80 23.42
N ASN A 276 15.39 -5.49 24.64
CA ASN A 276 14.79 -4.50 25.52
C ASN A 276 14.99 -3.05 25.06
N ARG A 277 15.85 -2.79 24.07
CA ARG A 277 16.06 -1.45 23.51
C ARG A 277 14.84 -0.90 22.77
N ASP A 278 13.93 -1.79 22.32
CA ASP A 278 12.67 -1.40 21.70
C ASP A 278 11.55 -2.36 22.11
N ALA A 279 10.53 -1.81 22.76
CA ALA A 279 9.40 -2.58 23.29
C ALA A 279 8.64 -3.37 22.21
N SER A 280 8.61 -2.90 20.96
CA SER A 280 7.92 -3.57 19.86
C SER A 280 8.57 -4.90 19.48
N LEU A 281 9.88 -5.08 19.73
CA LEU A 281 10.60 -6.30 19.35
C LEU A 281 10.09 -7.51 20.13
N LYS A 282 9.68 -7.32 21.40
CA LYS A 282 9.06 -8.39 22.21
C LYS A 282 7.75 -8.89 21.60
N SER A 283 6.92 -7.97 21.10
CA SER A 283 5.67 -8.32 20.44
C SER A 283 5.92 -9.13 19.17
N TYR A 284 6.94 -8.76 18.38
CA TYR A 284 7.34 -9.55 17.21
C TYR A 284 7.89 -10.91 17.60
N MET A 285 8.74 -11.01 18.62
CA MET A 285 9.25 -12.30 19.11
C MET A 285 8.13 -13.24 19.57
N SER A 286 7.13 -12.71 20.27
CA SER A 286 5.93 -13.48 20.64
C SER A 286 5.19 -14.00 19.39
N ALA A 287 4.96 -13.13 18.40
CA ALA A 287 4.31 -13.52 17.15
C ALA A 287 5.11 -14.57 16.36
N ILE A 288 6.43 -14.45 16.32
CA ILE A 288 7.33 -15.42 15.68
C ILE A 288 7.24 -16.77 16.41
N GLY A 289 7.31 -16.77 17.75
CA GLY A 289 7.19 -17.99 18.55
C GLY A 289 5.86 -18.71 18.33
N GLN A 290 4.77 -17.95 18.22
CA GLN A 290 3.45 -18.50 17.90
C GLN A 290 3.40 -19.12 16.50
N ARG A 291 3.95 -18.43 15.47
CA ARG A 291 3.85 -18.87 14.07
C ARG A 291 4.80 -20.03 13.73
N PHE A 292 6.04 -19.98 14.20
CA PHE A 292 7.04 -20.99 13.86
C PHE A 292 7.03 -22.20 14.80
N TYR A 293 6.58 -22.05 16.04
CA TYR A 293 6.65 -23.11 17.06
C TYR A 293 5.32 -23.39 17.78
N GLY A 294 4.22 -22.72 17.40
CA GLY A 294 2.92 -22.94 18.02
C GLY A 294 2.82 -22.51 19.49
N LEU A 295 3.73 -21.64 19.95
CA LEU A 295 3.69 -21.14 21.32
C LEU A 295 2.39 -20.39 21.58
N GLN A 296 1.77 -20.66 22.73
CA GLN A 296 0.58 -19.94 23.15
C GLN A 296 0.96 -18.51 23.54
N PRO A 297 0.20 -17.50 23.10
CA PRO A 297 0.45 -16.13 23.51
C PRO A 297 0.37 -16.01 25.04
N PRO A 298 1.21 -15.18 25.67
CA PRO A 298 1.14 -14.97 27.11
C PRO A 298 -0.28 -14.48 27.46
N ARG A 299 -0.98 -15.23 28.31
CA ARG A 299 -2.36 -14.93 28.73
C ARG A 299 -2.38 -13.52 29.33
N THR A 300 -3.11 -12.60 28.69
CA THR A 300 -3.40 -11.29 29.27
C THR A 300 -4.27 -11.47 30.53
N GLY A 301 -3.93 -10.78 31.62
CA GLY A 301 -4.50 -11.01 32.96
C GLY A 301 -6.04 -10.95 33.05
N LEU A 302 -6.71 -10.21 32.17
CA LEU A 302 -8.17 -10.17 32.09
C LEU A 302 -8.79 -11.51 31.67
N SER A 303 -8.13 -12.22 30.74
CA SER A 303 -8.57 -13.54 30.26
C SER A 303 -8.43 -14.61 31.36
N SER A 304 -7.34 -14.53 32.13
CA SER A 304 -7.09 -15.42 33.27
C SER A 304 -8.02 -15.15 34.44
N LEU A 305 -8.42 -13.89 34.67
CA LEU A 305 -9.39 -13.54 35.71
C LEU A 305 -10.80 -14.03 35.36
N LEU A 306 -11.24 -13.87 34.10
CA LEU A 306 -12.55 -14.34 33.65
C LEU A 306 -12.71 -15.87 33.71
N GLU A 307 -11.67 -16.64 33.38
CA GLU A 307 -11.69 -18.10 33.56
C GLU A 307 -11.71 -18.49 35.05
N MET A 308 -11.01 -17.75 35.92
CA MET A 308 -11.00 -18.01 37.36
C MET A 308 -12.34 -17.71 38.03
N PHE A 309 -13.13 -16.76 37.48
CA PHE A 309 -14.48 -16.44 37.93
C PHE A 309 -15.59 -17.24 37.22
N GLY A 310 -15.29 -17.87 36.08
CA GLY A 310 -16.23 -18.66 35.28
C GLY A 310 -16.14 -20.18 35.47
N GLY A 311 -15.08 -20.68 36.09
CA GLY A 311 -14.80 -22.12 36.28
C GLY A 311 -15.35 -22.70 37.59
N GLY A 312 -16.52 -22.26 38.04
CA GLY A 312 -17.15 -22.70 39.28
C GLY A 312 -18.64 -23.01 39.12
N MET A 313 -18.99 -23.90 38.20
CA MET A 313 -20.20 -24.75 38.25
C MET A 313 -19.94 -26.06 37.52
#